data_AF-A0A3A4ZRP4-F1
#
_entry.id   AF-A0A3A4ZRP4-F1
#
_cell.length_a   1.000
_cell.length_b   1.000
_cell.length_c   1.000
_cell.angle_alpha   90.00
_cell.angle_beta   90.00
_cell.angle_gamma   90.00
#
_symmetry.space_group_name_H-M   'P 1'
#
loop_
_entity.id
_entity.type
_entity.pdbx_description
1 polymer ?
#
loop_
_entity_poly.entity_id
_entity_poly.type
_entity_poly.pdbx_seq_one_letter_code
_entity_poly.pdbx_strand_id
1 'polypeptide(L)'
;MEKSQHPDQVTITLVNKIEKISSSSFVNGAKYQEEREELIACMMAYGLRKVTKKEWFILKPPQQDSSDFILTSMSNDINDDNPFERASFQQVELPTRIAVLNDKLGEIKKIIDKKFGKYSDEHKLRLLIFINFENSHLFQKEIIAYVRKKQEEGGKFIDVWLFALTASSLIKGYTFRITRAFPIKYYDSFTANLVDEFNKGIIYDDPRFKKFLIKSP
;
A
#
# COMPACT_ATOMS: atom_id res chain seq x y z
N MET A 1 22.26 -13.02 4.59
CA MET A 1 21.19 -13.43 3.67
C MET A 1 19.91 -12.78 4.13
N GLU A 2 19.32 -11.90 3.30
CA GLU A 2 17.97 -11.37 3.56
C GLU A 2 16.96 -12.52 3.43
N LYS A 3 16.01 -12.62 4.36
CA LYS A 3 14.95 -13.65 4.30
C LYS A 3 13.76 -13.08 3.52
N SER A 4 13.50 -13.65 2.35
CA SER A 4 12.27 -13.38 1.58
C SER A 4 11.11 -14.18 2.16
N GLN A 5 9.93 -13.56 2.20
CA GLN A 5 8.69 -14.23 2.62
C GLN A 5 7.60 -14.06 1.56
N HIS A 6 6.83 -15.12 1.35
CA HIS A 6 5.67 -15.06 0.46
C HIS A 6 4.56 -14.21 1.11
N PRO A 7 3.90 -13.29 0.39
CA PRO A 7 2.87 -12.41 0.96
C PRO A 7 1.77 -13.18 1.70
N ASP A 8 1.37 -14.32 1.16
CA ASP A 8 0.35 -15.18 1.77
C ASP A 8 0.74 -15.65 3.19
N GLN A 9 2.00 -16.06 3.38
CA GLN A 9 2.48 -16.54 4.69
C GLN A 9 2.55 -15.41 5.72
N VAL A 10 3.00 -14.23 5.27
CA VAL A 10 3.06 -13.02 6.11
C VAL A 10 1.65 -12.60 6.51
N THR A 11 0.73 -12.58 5.55
CA THR A 11 -0.68 -12.24 5.76
C THR A 11 -1.34 -13.15 6.79
N ILE A 12 -1.20 -14.47 6.69
CA ILE A 12 -1.78 -15.43 7.66
C ILE A 12 -1.28 -15.12 9.09
N THR A 13 0.02 -14.85 9.23
CA THR A 13 0.63 -14.54 10.52
C THR A 13 0.11 -13.22 11.08
N LEU A 14 -0.05 -12.20 10.24
CA LEU A 14 -0.59 -10.89 10.61
C LEU A 14 -2.04 -10.97 11.08
N VAL A 15 -2.89 -11.76 10.42
CA VAL A 15 -4.28 -11.96 10.83
C VAL A 15 -4.37 -12.47 12.25
N ASN A 16 -3.57 -13.48 12.56
CA ASN A 16 -3.51 -14.05 13.91
C ASN A 16 -3.13 -13.00 14.96
N LYS A 17 -2.27 -12.04 14.60
CA LYS A 17 -1.87 -10.94 15.48
C LYS A 17 -2.98 -9.89 15.61
N ILE A 18 -3.55 -9.45 14.50
CA ILE A 18 -4.62 -8.45 14.45
C ILE A 18 -5.84 -8.90 15.29
N GLU A 19 -6.21 -10.17 15.21
CA GLU A 19 -7.30 -10.74 16.01
C GLU A 19 -7.05 -10.56 17.52
N LYS A 20 -5.82 -10.80 17.97
CA LYS A 20 -5.43 -10.64 19.38
C LYS A 20 -5.43 -9.18 19.84
N ILE A 21 -5.15 -8.26 18.92
CA ILE A 21 -4.97 -6.82 19.18
C ILE A 21 -6.29 -6.03 19.05
N SER A 22 -7.33 -6.60 18.42
CA SER A 22 -8.57 -5.97 17.94
C SER A 22 -8.38 -5.05 16.71
N SER A 23 -9.34 -5.10 15.78
CA SER A 23 -9.31 -4.40 14.49
C SER A 23 -9.29 -2.87 14.64
N SER A 24 -10.02 -2.33 15.62
CA SER A 24 -10.09 -0.90 15.91
C SER A 24 -8.74 -0.35 16.41
N SER A 25 -8.03 -1.12 17.23
CA SER A 25 -6.70 -0.74 17.74
C SER A 25 -5.64 -0.78 16.66
N PHE A 26 -5.78 -1.69 15.69
CA PHE A 26 -4.88 -1.80 14.55
C PHE A 26 -5.08 -0.64 13.55
N VAL A 27 -6.32 -0.25 13.27
CA VAL A 27 -6.65 0.84 12.33
C VAL A 27 -6.26 2.22 12.90
N ASN A 28 -6.36 2.42 14.22
CA ASN A 28 -6.18 3.72 14.85
C ASN A 28 -4.85 3.89 15.62
N GLY A 29 -4.09 2.81 15.83
CA GLY A 29 -2.98 2.80 16.77
C GLY A 29 -1.61 3.04 16.14
N ALA A 30 -0.84 3.97 16.70
CA ALA A 30 0.59 4.12 16.44
C ALA A 30 1.44 2.94 17.00
N LYS A 31 0.86 2.10 17.87
CA LYS A 31 1.56 0.97 18.53
C LYS A 31 1.87 -0.23 17.62
N TYR A 32 1.17 -0.35 16.49
CA TYR A 32 1.23 -1.52 15.59
C TYR A 32 1.70 -1.11 14.20
N GLN A 33 2.63 -0.16 14.14
CA GLN A 33 3.13 0.41 12.90
C GLN A 33 3.81 -0.65 12.02
N GLU A 34 4.62 -1.53 12.60
CA GLU A 34 5.30 -2.61 11.85
C GLU A 34 4.29 -3.58 11.22
N GLU A 35 3.33 -4.11 11.98
CA GLU A 35 2.32 -5.02 11.43
C GLU A 35 1.45 -4.35 10.35
N ARG A 36 1.25 -3.04 10.46
CA ARG A 36 0.49 -2.26 9.49
C ARG A 36 1.27 -2.04 8.20
N GLU A 37 2.55 -1.72 8.30
CA GLU A 37 3.48 -1.66 7.16
C GLU A 37 3.59 -3.02 6.47
N GLU A 38 3.69 -4.12 7.22
CA GLU A 38 3.69 -5.48 6.67
C GLU A 38 2.37 -5.80 5.94
N LEU A 39 1.21 -5.44 6.50
CA LEU A 39 -0.08 -5.63 5.83
C LEU A 39 -0.15 -4.84 4.52
N ILE A 40 0.32 -3.59 4.52
CA ILE A 40 0.37 -2.74 3.32
C ILE A 40 1.29 -3.36 2.27
N ALA A 41 2.46 -3.87 2.67
CA ALA A 41 3.39 -4.57 1.79
C ALA A 41 2.74 -5.82 1.16
N CYS A 42 2.01 -6.64 1.95
CA CYS A 42 1.26 -7.79 1.45
C CYS A 42 0.23 -7.39 0.39
N MET A 43 -0.57 -6.37 0.69
CA MET A 43 -1.61 -5.88 -0.22
C MET A 43 -1.00 -5.29 -1.50
N MET A 44 0.14 -4.62 -1.39
CA MET A 44 0.87 -4.09 -2.54
C MET A 44 1.44 -5.22 -3.42
N ALA A 45 2.05 -6.25 -2.82
CA ALA A 45 2.52 -7.43 -3.53
C ALA A 45 1.38 -8.14 -4.28
N TYR A 46 0.22 -8.25 -3.65
CA TYR A 46 -0.99 -8.79 -4.27
C TYR A 46 -1.47 -7.95 -5.46
N GLY A 47 -1.52 -6.62 -5.29
CA GLY A 47 -1.87 -5.70 -6.38
C GLY A 47 -0.91 -5.81 -7.57
N LEU A 48 0.40 -5.84 -7.29
CA LEU A 48 1.42 -6.03 -8.32
C LEU A 48 1.29 -7.39 -9.01
N ARG A 49 1.00 -8.47 -8.29
CA ARG A 49 0.71 -9.78 -8.89
C ARG A 49 -0.43 -9.71 -9.89
N LYS A 50 -1.50 -8.97 -9.60
CA LYS A 50 -2.64 -8.82 -10.53
C LYS A 50 -2.28 -8.04 -11.78
N VAL A 51 -1.47 -6.99 -11.65
CA VAL A 51 -1.02 -6.13 -12.76
C VAL A 51 0.03 -6.83 -13.61
N THR A 52 1.05 -7.41 -12.98
CA THR A 52 2.23 -7.98 -13.64
C THR A 52 2.12 -9.47 -13.97
N LYS A 53 1.14 -10.18 -13.39
CA LYS A 53 0.96 -11.64 -13.49
C LYS A 53 2.15 -12.46 -12.93
N LYS A 54 2.92 -11.88 -12.00
CA LYS A 54 4.05 -12.53 -11.33
C LYS A 54 3.85 -12.64 -9.83
N GLU A 55 4.51 -13.61 -9.21
CA GLU A 55 4.61 -13.66 -7.75
C GLU A 55 5.61 -12.62 -7.24
N TRP A 56 5.22 -11.90 -6.19
CA TRP A 56 6.05 -10.89 -5.53
C TRP A 56 6.28 -11.30 -4.09
N PHE A 57 7.52 -11.24 -3.63
CA PHE A 57 7.93 -11.60 -2.27
C PHE A 57 8.32 -10.36 -1.49
N ILE A 58 8.01 -10.35 -0.20
CA ILE A 58 8.37 -9.26 0.70
C ILE A 58 9.77 -9.52 1.25
N LEU A 59 10.63 -8.51 1.12
CA LEU A 59 11.95 -8.43 1.70
C LEU A 59 11.94 -7.35 2.78
N LYS A 60 12.34 -7.70 4.01
CA LYS A 60 12.60 -6.70 5.04
C LYS A 60 13.89 -5.95 4.69
N PRO A 61 13.88 -4.61 4.63
CA PRO A 61 15.05 -3.83 4.28
C PRO A 61 16.15 -3.98 5.34
N PRO A 62 17.43 -4.05 4.94
CA PRO A 62 18.55 -4.27 5.86
C PRO A 62 18.88 -3.05 6.73
N GLN A 63 18.44 -1.85 6.34
CA GLN A 63 18.63 -0.60 7.07
C GLN A 63 17.34 0.23 7.03
N GLN A 64 16.97 0.75 8.19
CA GLN A 64 15.69 1.41 8.49
C GLN A 64 15.43 2.69 7.66
N ASP A 65 16.46 3.26 7.02
CA ASP A 65 16.38 4.58 6.36
C ASP A 65 16.22 4.55 4.83
N SER A 66 16.35 3.40 4.15
CA SER A 66 16.34 3.37 2.68
C SER A 66 14.98 3.02 2.06
N SER A 67 14.18 2.15 2.68
CA SER A 67 12.86 1.72 2.20
C SER A 67 12.03 1.26 3.40
N ASP A 68 10.72 1.48 3.37
CA ASP A 68 9.81 0.95 4.39
C ASP A 68 9.58 -0.56 4.14
N PHE A 69 9.51 -0.97 2.87
CA PHE A 69 9.55 -2.38 2.47
C PHE A 69 10.09 -2.54 1.04
N ILE A 70 10.57 -3.74 0.72
CA ILE A 70 11.05 -4.11 -0.61
C ILE A 70 10.21 -5.28 -1.12
N LEU A 71 9.76 -5.20 -2.36
CA LEU A 71 9.13 -6.32 -3.06
C LEU A 71 10.09 -6.86 -4.13
N THR A 72 10.19 -8.18 -4.27
CA THR A 72 11.05 -8.82 -5.27
C THR A 72 10.27 -9.83 -6.08
N SER A 73 10.56 -9.93 -7.38
CA SER A 73 9.99 -10.95 -8.27
C SER A 73 11.06 -11.48 -9.21
N MET A 74 10.76 -12.57 -9.93
CA MET A 74 11.62 -13.03 -11.02
C MET A 74 11.60 -11.99 -12.15
N SER A 75 12.77 -11.62 -12.65
CA SER A 75 12.88 -10.73 -13.82
C SER A 75 12.25 -11.40 -15.04
N ASN A 76 11.64 -10.61 -15.93
CA ASN A 76 11.22 -11.10 -17.26
C ASN A 76 12.43 -11.27 -18.19
N ASP A 77 13.39 -10.36 -18.05
CA ASP A 77 14.65 -10.37 -18.78
C ASP A 77 15.69 -10.98 -17.86
N ILE A 78 15.67 -12.31 -17.76
CA ILE A 78 16.63 -13.05 -16.96
C ILE A 78 17.98 -12.96 -17.68
N ASN A 79 18.87 -12.13 -17.17
CA ASN A 79 20.30 -12.27 -17.41
C ASN A 79 20.97 -12.73 -16.10
N ASP A 80 22.09 -13.43 -16.24
CA ASP A 80 22.80 -14.04 -15.10
C ASP A 80 23.18 -13.00 -14.01
N ASP A 81 23.27 -11.72 -14.39
CA ASP A 81 23.62 -10.62 -13.49
C ASP A 81 22.43 -10.05 -12.69
N ASN A 82 21.18 -10.18 -13.16
CA ASN A 82 19.98 -9.66 -12.49
C ASN A 82 18.75 -10.59 -12.65
N PRO A 83 18.76 -11.78 -12.03
CA PRO A 83 17.64 -12.72 -12.12
C PRO A 83 16.35 -12.22 -11.44
N PHE A 84 16.43 -11.18 -10.61
CA PHE A 84 15.31 -10.66 -9.83
C PHE A 84 15.08 -9.18 -10.09
N GLU A 85 13.81 -8.80 -10.29
CA GLU A 85 13.40 -7.40 -10.24
C GLU A 85 13.07 -7.00 -8.81
N ARG A 86 13.52 -5.81 -8.40
CA ARG A 86 13.30 -5.25 -7.06
C ARG A 86 12.50 -3.95 -7.13
N ALA A 87 11.53 -3.85 -6.23
CA ALA A 87 10.71 -2.68 -6.04
C ALA A 87 10.79 -2.20 -4.59
N SER A 88 11.64 -1.20 -4.37
CA SER A 88 11.81 -0.50 -3.10
C SER A 88 10.73 0.56 -2.92
N PHE A 89 10.00 0.49 -1.81
CA PHE A 89 8.91 1.41 -1.50
C PHE A 89 9.21 2.27 -0.27
N GLN A 90 8.89 3.54 -0.39
CA GLN A 90 8.70 4.47 0.71
C GLN A 90 7.21 4.70 0.88
N GLN A 91 6.69 4.51 2.08
CA GLN A 91 5.31 4.73 2.44
C GLN A 91 5.12 6.13 3.03
N VAL A 92 4.02 6.76 2.66
CA VAL A 92 3.46 7.89 3.39
C VAL A 92 2.01 7.57 3.71
N GLU A 93 1.68 7.58 4.99
CA GLU A 93 0.31 7.39 5.43
C GLU A 93 -0.38 8.73 5.61
N LEU A 94 -1.59 8.85 5.07
CA LEU A 94 -2.49 9.96 5.35
C LEU A 94 -3.30 9.63 6.61
N PRO A 95 -3.11 10.37 7.73
CA PRO A 95 -3.71 10.03 9.00
C PRO A 95 -5.24 10.17 8.98
N THR A 96 -5.92 9.25 9.66
CA THR A 96 -7.40 9.17 9.75
C THR A 96 -8.05 10.48 10.21
N ARG A 97 -7.39 11.22 11.10
CA ARG A 97 -7.85 12.52 11.61
C ARG A 97 -8.07 13.58 10.53
N ILE A 98 -7.52 13.43 9.32
CA ILE A 98 -7.78 14.34 8.21
C ILE A 98 -9.28 14.35 7.85
N ALA A 99 -9.99 13.25 8.09
CA ALA A 99 -11.42 13.16 7.80
C ALA A 99 -12.28 14.21 8.51
N VAL A 100 -11.83 14.74 9.65
CA VAL A 100 -12.56 15.72 10.47
C VAL A 100 -12.08 17.16 10.28
N LEU A 101 -11.08 17.39 9.42
CA LEU A 101 -10.54 18.73 9.18
C LEU A 101 -11.35 19.49 8.11
N ASN A 102 -11.42 20.81 8.25
CA ASN A 102 -12.08 21.68 7.28
C ASN A 102 -11.29 21.79 5.96
N ASP A 103 -9.97 21.94 6.03
CA ASP A 103 -9.08 21.93 4.84
C ASP A 103 -8.34 20.59 4.70
N LYS A 104 -9.09 19.58 4.25
CA LYS A 104 -8.56 18.21 4.09
C LYS A 104 -7.43 18.17 3.05
N LEU A 105 -7.62 18.82 1.91
CA LEU A 105 -6.69 18.75 0.79
C LEU A 105 -5.38 19.50 1.10
N GLY A 106 -5.45 20.64 1.79
CA GLY A 106 -4.25 21.37 2.22
C GLY A 106 -3.36 20.53 3.14
N GLU A 107 -3.93 19.83 4.11
CA GLU A 107 -3.17 18.96 5.01
C GLU A 107 -2.58 17.73 4.30
N ILE A 108 -3.32 17.11 3.39
CA ILE A 108 -2.81 16.01 2.56
C ILE A 108 -1.59 16.48 1.75
N LYS A 109 -1.68 17.65 1.12
CA LYS A 109 -0.57 18.24 0.35
C LYS A 109 0.66 18.47 1.22
N LYS A 110 0.51 19.04 2.41
CA LYS A 110 1.63 19.27 3.35
C LYS A 110 2.36 17.97 3.73
N ILE A 111 1.61 16.89 3.97
CA ILE A 111 2.19 15.58 4.30
C ILE A 111 2.99 15.02 3.13
N ILE A 112 2.43 15.10 1.92
CA ILE A 112 3.10 14.67 0.69
C ILE A 112 4.37 15.51 0.46
N ASP A 113 4.30 16.84 0.55
CA ASP A 113 5.44 17.75 0.41
C ASP A 113 6.57 17.40 1.37
N LYS A 114 6.24 17.14 2.65
CA LYS A 114 7.23 16.75 3.66
C LYS A 114 7.95 15.44 3.30
N LYS A 115 7.26 14.48 2.66
CA LYS A 115 7.89 13.23 2.22
C LYS A 115 8.72 13.46 0.96
N PHE A 116 8.23 14.20 -0.03
CA PHE A 116 8.97 14.54 -1.26
C PHE A 116 10.26 15.33 -0.98
N GLY A 117 10.26 16.24 -0.01
CA GLY A 117 11.44 17.05 0.34
C GLY A 117 12.56 16.30 1.07
N LYS A 118 12.33 15.07 1.55
CA LYS A 118 13.27 14.34 2.41
C LYS A 118 14.29 13.46 1.69
N TYR A 119 14.06 13.07 0.45
CA TYR A 119 14.89 12.07 -0.24
C TYR A 119 15.84 12.72 -1.24
N SER A 120 16.96 12.07 -1.56
CA SER A 120 17.88 12.45 -2.64
C SER A 120 17.63 11.61 -3.90
N ASP A 121 18.09 12.08 -5.06
CA ASP A 121 17.89 11.44 -6.38
C ASP A 121 18.64 10.11 -6.52
N GLU A 122 19.50 9.77 -5.55
CA GLU A 122 20.37 8.60 -5.58
C GLU A 122 19.61 7.29 -5.32
N HIS A 123 18.42 7.37 -4.71
CA HIS A 123 17.63 6.18 -4.40
C HIS A 123 16.50 6.01 -5.42
N LYS A 124 16.56 4.93 -6.23
CA LYS A 124 15.50 4.52 -7.18
C LYS A 124 14.24 4.03 -6.44
N LEU A 125 13.61 4.90 -5.65
CA LEU A 125 12.49 4.56 -4.76
C LEU A 125 11.15 4.81 -5.42
N ARG A 126 10.17 3.99 -5.05
CA ARG A 126 8.76 4.19 -5.36
C ARG A 126 8.07 4.78 -4.13
N LEU A 127 7.22 5.77 -4.30
CA LEU A 127 6.39 6.27 -3.21
C LEU A 127 5.06 5.50 -3.19
N LEU A 128 4.64 5.05 -2.02
CA LEU A 128 3.31 4.52 -1.75
C LEU A 128 2.56 5.46 -0.80
N ILE A 129 1.52 6.09 -1.30
CA ILE A 129 0.61 6.90 -0.49
C ILE A 129 -0.51 5.99 0.02
N PHE A 130 -0.47 5.64 1.30
CA PHE A 130 -1.52 4.88 1.96
C PHE A 130 -2.61 5.80 2.49
N ILE A 131 -3.85 5.54 2.11
CA ILE A 131 -5.02 6.34 2.43
C ILE A 131 -6.03 5.47 3.15
N ASN A 132 -6.25 5.73 4.44
CA ASN A 132 -7.14 4.93 5.25
C ASN A 132 -8.11 5.82 6.02
N PHE A 133 -9.01 6.49 5.30
CA PHE A 133 -10.09 7.27 5.91
C PHE A 133 -11.34 7.29 5.03
N GLU A 134 -12.48 7.57 5.66
CA GLU A 134 -13.78 7.60 5.01
C GLU A 134 -13.83 8.66 3.91
N ASN A 135 -14.50 8.35 2.80
CA ASN A 135 -14.58 9.24 1.63
C ASN A 135 -13.22 9.57 0.97
N SER A 136 -12.14 8.85 1.28
CA SER A 136 -10.83 9.05 0.64
C SER A 136 -10.86 8.92 -0.88
N HIS A 137 -11.78 8.12 -1.43
CA HIS A 137 -12.00 8.00 -2.87
C HIS A 137 -12.35 9.34 -3.54
N LEU A 138 -12.98 10.28 -2.81
CA LEU A 138 -13.33 11.60 -3.32
C LEU A 138 -12.09 12.47 -3.57
N PHE A 139 -10.98 12.19 -2.89
CA PHE A 139 -9.74 12.98 -2.99
C PHE A 139 -8.69 12.34 -3.88
N GLN A 140 -8.91 11.11 -4.36
CA GLN A 140 -7.90 10.37 -5.12
C GLN A 140 -7.46 11.11 -6.38
N LYS A 141 -8.40 11.75 -7.10
CA LYS A 141 -8.09 12.47 -8.34
C LYS A 141 -7.19 13.67 -8.06
N GLU A 142 -7.52 14.44 -7.04
CA GLU A 142 -6.79 15.62 -6.61
C GLU A 142 -5.40 15.26 -6.07
N ILE A 143 -5.29 14.17 -5.30
CA ILE A 143 -4.01 13.64 -4.83
C ILE A 143 -3.14 13.23 -6.03
N ILE A 144 -3.70 12.47 -6.98
CA ILE A 144 -2.97 12.04 -8.18
C ILE A 144 -2.51 13.26 -9.00
N ALA A 145 -3.39 14.23 -9.24
CA ALA A 145 -3.05 15.44 -9.99
C ALA A 145 -1.92 16.22 -9.30
N TYR A 146 -2.00 16.37 -7.98
CA TYR A 146 -0.98 17.06 -7.20
C TYR A 146 0.37 16.31 -7.21
N VAL A 147 0.36 15.00 -7.03
CA VAL A 147 1.56 14.15 -7.07
C VAL A 147 2.21 14.21 -8.46
N ARG A 148 1.42 14.19 -9.54
CA ARG A 148 1.93 14.33 -10.91
C ARG A 148 2.64 15.66 -11.11
N LYS A 149 2.01 16.76 -10.67
CA LYS A 149 2.64 18.08 -10.68
C LYS A 149 3.97 18.08 -9.92
N LYS A 150 4.01 17.47 -8.73
CA LYS A 150 5.26 17.35 -7.95
C LYS A 150 6.33 16.53 -8.66
N GLN A 151 5.92 15.52 -9.43
CA GLN A 151 6.85 14.75 -10.25
C GLN A 151 7.43 15.60 -11.39
N GLU A 152 6.60 16.39 -12.06
CA GLU A 152 7.01 17.32 -13.14
C GLU A 152 7.93 18.44 -12.64
N GLU A 153 7.75 18.89 -11.39
CA GLU A 153 8.59 19.91 -10.72
C GLU A 153 9.96 19.38 -10.25
N GLY A 154 10.37 18.18 -10.68
CA GLY A 154 11.64 17.55 -10.27
C GLY A 154 11.47 16.51 -9.16
N GLY A 155 10.42 15.68 -9.25
CA GLY A 155 10.18 14.62 -8.28
C GLY A 155 11.24 13.52 -8.33
N LYS A 156 11.53 12.98 -7.14
CA LYS A 156 12.68 12.10 -6.89
C LYS A 156 12.35 10.61 -6.91
N PHE A 157 11.05 10.28 -6.94
CA PHE A 157 10.58 8.91 -6.99
C PHE A 157 10.48 8.44 -8.44
N ILE A 158 10.86 7.19 -8.70
CA ILE A 158 10.72 6.60 -10.05
C ILE A 158 9.25 6.31 -10.40
N ASP A 159 8.40 6.21 -9.38
CA ASP A 159 6.99 5.84 -9.50
C ASP A 159 6.24 6.26 -8.22
N VAL A 160 4.94 6.54 -8.34
CA VAL A 160 4.07 6.79 -7.20
C VAL A 160 2.81 5.95 -7.29
N TRP A 161 2.50 5.28 -6.19
CA TRP A 161 1.34 4.42 -6.02
C TRP A 161 0.44 5.02 -4.95
N LEU A 162 -0.87 4.94 -5.17
CA LEU A 162 -1.88 5.21 -4.16
C LEU A 162 -2.51 3.89 -3.76
N PHE A 163 -2.53 3.61 -2.46
CA PHE A 163 -3.26 2.51 -1.89
C PHE A 163 -4.33 3.06 -0.96
N ALA A 164 -5.58 3.02 -1.41
CA ALA A 164 -6.70 3.49 -0.62
C ALA A 164 -7.48 2.30 -0.06
N LEU A 165 -7.66 2.30 1.25
CA LEU A 165 -8.55 1.40 1.95
C LEU A 165 -9.82 2.17 2.34
N THR A 166 -10.94 1.76 1.77
CA THR A 166 -12.25 2.40 1.97
C THR A 166 -13.26 1.40 2.48
N ALA A 167 -13.94 1.72 3.57
CA ALA A 167 -15.16 1.00 3.94
C ALA A 167 -16.24 1.32 2.90
N SER A 168 -16.90 0.30 2.35
CA SER A 168 -18.06 0.48 1.47
C SER A 168 -19.33 0.35 2.29
N SER A 169 -20.28 1.28 2.14
CA SER A 169 -21.62 1.12 2.72
C SER A 169 -22.49 0.15 1.91
N LEU A 170 -22.15 -0.06 0.63
CA LEU A 170 -22.91 -0.89 -0.31
C LEU A 170 -22.50 -2.38 -0.25
N ILE A 171 -21.33 -2.69 0.31
CA ILE A 171 -20.83 -4.06 0.46
C ILE A 171 -20.36 -4.24 1.90
N LYS A 172 -20.80 -5.30 2.60
CA LYS A 172 -20.26 -5.63 3.93
C LYS A 172 -18.75 -5.89 3.81
N GLY A 173 -17.90 -4.90 4.09
CA GLY A 173 -16.46 -5.04 3.90
C GLY A 173 -15.67 -3.75 3.71
N TYR A 174 -14.35 -3.90 3.61
CA TYR A 174 -13.48 -2.88 3.03
C TYR A 174 -13.21 -3.21 1.56
N THR A 175 -13.20 -2.17 0.73
CA THR A 175 -12.68 -2.20 -0.62
C THR A 175 -11.29 -1.58 -0.58
N PHE A 176 -10.34 -2.21 -1.26
CA PHE A 176 -9.06 -1.58 -1.49
C PHE A 176 -8.88 -1.22 -2.95
N ARG A 177 -8.17 -0.11 -3.17
CA ARG A 177 -7.84 0.36 -4.50
C ARG A 177 -6.36 0.67 -4.54
N ILE A 178 -5.65 0.01 -5.46
CA ILE A 178 -4.26 0.30 -5.78
C ILE A 178 -4.28 1.01 -7.13
N THR A 179 -3.75 2.23 -7.15
CA THR A 179 -3.69 3.05 -8.36
C THR A 179 -2.26 3.49 -8.59
N ARG A 180 -1.72 3.22 -9.77
CA ARG A 180 -0.44 3.77 -10.19
C ARG A 180 -0.64 5.19 -10.71
N ALA A 181 0.03 6.18 -10.14
CA ALA A 181 -0.15 7.58 -10.49
C ALA A 181 0.71 8.01 -11.72
N PHE A 182 1.87 7.36 -11.92
CA PHE A 182 2.89 7.66 -12.94
C PHE A 182 3.75 6.40 -13.19
N PRO A 183 4.55 6.20 -14.28
CA PRO A 183 4.65 6.94 -15.55
C PRO A 183 3.53 6.69 -16.57
N ILE A 184 2.56 5.82 -16.31
CA ILE A 184 1.69 5.33 -17.40
C ILE A 184 0.65 6.40 -17.85
N LYS A 185 0.53 6.55 -19.17
CA LYS A 185 -0.55 7.26 -19.92
C LYS A 185 -1.96 6.71 -19.67
N TYR A 186 -2.09 5.56 -19.02
CA TYR A 186 -3.35 4.84 -18.78
C TYR A 186 -3.53 4.67 -17.27
N TYR A 187 -4.74 4.95 -16.79
CA TYR A 187 -5.13 4.76 -15.40
C TYR A 187 -5.20 3.25 -15.09
N ASP A 188 -4.07 2.64 -14.76
CA ASP A 188 -4.07 1.29 -14.18
C ASP A 188 -4.48 1.42 -12.71
N SER A 189 -5.79 1.41 -12.49
CA SER A 189 -6.36 1.27 -11.16
C SER A 189 -6.92 -0.13 -10.99
N PHE A 190 -6.36 -0.87 -10.06
CA PHE A 190 -6.93 -2.13 -9.58
C PHE A 190 -7.81 -1.82 -8.38
N THR A 191 -9.11 -2.03 -8.53
CA THR A 191 -10.06 -1.98 -7.42
C THR A 191 -10.50 -3.40 -7.13
N ALA A 192 -10.39 -3.81 -5.87
CA ALA A 192 -10.86 -5.10 -5.42
C ALA A 192 -11.61 -4.95 -4.11
N ASN A 193 -12.74 -5.65 -4.02
CA ASN A 193 -13.38 -5.91 -2.75
C ASN A 193 -12.52 -6.95 -2.01
N LEU A 194 -12.07 -6.65 -0.78
CA LEU A 194 -11.26 -7.60 -0.04
C LEU A 194 -12.01 -8.92 0.17
N VAL A 195 -13.26 -8.86 0.62
CA VAL A 195 -14.08 -10.05 0.92
C VAL A 195 -14.27 -10.93 -0.32
N ASP A 196 -14.42 -10.34 -1.51
CA ASP A 196 -14.56 -11.13 -2.74
C ASP A 196 -13.23 -11.77 -3.17
N GLU A 197 -12.11 -11.05 -3.08
CA GLU A 197 -10.79 -11.65 -3.34
C GLU A 197 -10.45 -12.73 -2.31
N PHE A 198 -10.99 -12.60 -1.08
CA PHE A 198 -10.95 -13.63 -0.05
C PHE A 198 -11.74 -14.88 -0.43
N ASN A 199 -13.00 -14.72 -0.81
CA ASN A 199 -13.87 -15.84 -1.17
C ASN A 199 -13.41 -16.56 -2.44
N LYS A 200 -12.67 -15.88 -3.33
CA LYS A 200 -12.03 -16.50 -4.49
C LYS A 200 -10.76 -17.29 -4.13
N GLY A 201 -10.37 -17.32 -2.85
CA GLY A 201 -9.16 -17.99 -2.35
C GLY A 201 -7.86 -17.33 -2.81
N ILE A 202 -7.92 -16.09 -3.30
CA ILE A 202 -6.77 -15.40 -3.90
C ILE A 202 -6.03 -14.59 -2.83
N ILE A 203 -6.78 -14.04 -1.86
CA ILE A 203 -6.30 -13.76 -0.52
C ILE A 203 -6.95 -14.85 0.35
N TYR A 204 -6.24 -15.57 1.22
CA TYR A 204 -6.77 -16.80 1.85
C TYR A 204 -8.10 -16.60 2.59
N ASP A 205 -9.13 -17.44 2.32
CA ASP A 205 -10.41 -17.47 3.03
C ASP A 205 -10.22 -17.90 4.50
N ASP A 206 -9.71 -16.97 5.31
CA ASP A 206 -9.65 -17.11 6.74
C ASP A 206 -10.96 -16.52 7.33
N PRO A 207 -11.78 -17.32 8.03
CA PRO A 207 -13.03 -16.84 8.65
C PRO A 207 -12.82 -15.63 9.58
N ARG A 208 -11.60 -15.42 10.09
CA ARG A 208 -11.24 -14.30 10.95
C ARG A 208 -11.10 -12.99 10.19
N PHE A 209 -10.75 -13.02 8.90
CA PHE A 209 -10.76 -11.83 8.05
C PHE A 209 -12.17 -11.27 7.86
N LYS A 210 -13.19 -12.13 7.76
CA LYS A 210 -14.59 -11.70 7.69
C LYS A 210 -14.97 -10.86 8.92
N LYS A 211 -14.46 -11.19 10.11
CA LYS A 211 -14.70 -10.40 11.34
C LYS A 211 -13.95 -9.06 11.37
N PHE A 212 -12.77 -8.97 10.75
CA PHE A 212 -12.00 -7.73 10.67
C PHE A 212 -12.62 -6.73 9.67
N LEU A 213 -13.18 -7.25 8.58
CA LEU A 213 -13.66 -6.46 7.45
C LEU A 213 -15.14 -6.06 7.54
N ILE A 214 -15.93 -6.80 8.32
CA ILE A 214 -17.33 -6.47 8.60
C ILE A 214 -17.35 -5.48 9.77
N LYS A 215 -17.96 -4.30 9.58
CA LYS A 215 -18.25 -3.39 10.70
C LYS A 215 -18.98 -4.19 11.79
N SER A 216 -18.47 -4.15 13.02
CA SER A 216 -19.35 -4.45 14.16
C SER A 216 -20.53 -3.48 14.09
N PRO A 217 -21.77 -3.96 14.24
CA PRO A 217 -22.95 -3.10 14.29
C PRO A 217 -22.84 -2.06 15.40
#